data_AF-A0A957LC30-F1
#
_entry.id   AF-A0A957LC30-F1
#
_cell.length_a   1.000
_cell.length_b   1.000
_cell.length_c   1.000
_cell.angle_alpha   90.00
_cell.angle_beta   90.00
_cell.angle_gamma   90.00
#
_symmetry.space_group_name_H-M   'P 1'
#
loop_
_entity.id
_entity.type
_entity.pdbx_description
1 polymer ?
#
loop_
_entity_poly.entity_id
_entity_poly.type
_entity_poly.pdbx_seq_one_letter_code
_entity_poly.pdbx_strand_id
1 'polypeptide(L)'
;MTQDLQLPRKWTLRAHGRQVIFVKKSNERSAHVIMKALLWALYLPQYPHLQVEIRIGDRYKPDVVQLNQHEEPEFWGEAGVVGAPKIQSLARRFRTTHLAMGKWDSNLQPHIEQVQKALNKTKRQAPFDLINFPADAAERFINEQGNIRIKFDDVEWVRL
;
A
#
# COMPACT_ATOMS: atom_id res chain seq x y z
N MET A 1 23.44 -15.70 24.34
CA MET A 1 22.01 -16.06 24.41
C MET A 1 21.20 -14.77 24.29
N THR A 2 20.70 -14.46 23.10
CA THR A 2 19.89 -13.27 22.80
C THR A 2 18.50 -13.76 22.38
N GLN A 3 17.71 -14.20 23.35
CA GLN A 3 16.35 -14.74 23.14
C GLN A 3 15.25 -13.66 23.20
N ASP A 4 15.59 -12.37 23.27
CA ASP A 4 14.66 -11.32 23.71
C ASP A 4 14.01 -10.43 22.62
N LEU A 5 14.00 -10.81 21.34
CA LEU A 5 13.40 -9.93 20.30
C LEU A 5 12.49 -10.61 19.26
N GLN A 6 12.00 -11.83 19.52
CA GLN A 6 10.93 -12.40 18.68
C GLN A 6 9.57 -12.21 19.33
N LEU A 7 8.94 -11.06 19.05
CA LEU A 7 7.49 -10.93 19.24
C LEU A 7 6.81 -11.59 18.03
N PRO A 8 6.07 -12.71 18.22
CA PRO A 8 5.33 -13.34 17.14
C PRO A 8 4.45 -12.30 16.45
N ARG A 9 4.37 -12.33 15.12
CA ARG A 9 3.53 -11.44 14.31
C ARG A 9 4.04 -9.99 14.14
N LYS A 10 5.27 -9.67 14.56
CA LYS A 10 5.90 -8.39 14.23
C LYS A 10 7.03 -8.59 13.21
N TRP A 11 7.04 -7.75 12.18
CA TRP A 11 8.13 -7.71 11.20
C TRP A 11 8.75 -6.34 11.18
N THR A 12 10.06 -6.28 11.44
CA THR A 12 10.84 -5.06 11.33
C THR A 12 11.41 -5.01 9.91
N LEU A 13 10.89 -4.09 9.10
CA LEU A 13 11.25 -3.97 7.69
C LEU A 13 11.87 -2.61 7.41
N ARG A 14 12.78 -2.56 6.43
CA ARG A 14 13.59 -1.40 6.11
C ARG A 14 13.56 -1.12 4.62
N ALA A 15 13.45 0.15 4.23
CA ALA A 15 13.55 0.58 2.84
C ALA A 15 14.05 2.03 2.82
N HIS A 16 14.91 2.37 1.86
CA HIS A 16 15.43 3.74 1.67
C HIS A 16 15.93 4.41 2.97
N GLY A 17 16.66 3.66 3.81
CA GLY A 17 17.20 4.18 5.07
C GLY A 17 16.17 4.37 6.20
N ARG A 18 14.89 4.05 5.98
CA ARG A 18 13.84 4.08 7.00
C ARG A 18 13.52 2.66 7.50
N GLN A 19 13.01 2.58 8.72
CA GLN A 19 12.59 1.33 9.36
C GLN A 19 11.15 1.47 9.88
N VAL A 20 10.32 0.46 9.66
CA VAL A 20 8.94 0.38 10.15
C VAL A 20 8.69 -1.01 10.74
N ILE A 21 7.90 -1.08 11.81
CA ILE A 21 7.43 -2.34 12.39
C ILE A 21 6.01 -2.59 11.90
N PHE A 22 5.82 -3.65 11.12
CA PHE A 22 4.53 -4.13 10.68
C PHE A 22 4.01 -5.17 11.66
N VAL A 23 2.77 -5.02 12.12
CA VAL A 23 2.16 -5.93 13.09
C VAL A 23 1.00 -6.66 12.42
N LYS A 24 1.13 -7.98 12.30
CA LYS A 24 0.09 -8.86 11.74
C LYS A 24 -1.02 -9.10 12.77
N LYS A 25 -2.25 -8.78 12.42
CA LYS A 25 -3.44 -9.07 13.24
C LYS A 25 -3.77 -10.58 13.19
N SER A 26 -4.52 -11.07 14.18
CA SER A 26 -4.87 -12.50 14.32
C SER A 26 -5.50 -13.08 13.05
N ASN A 27 -6.44 -12.37 12.44
CA ASN A 27 -7.19 -12.81 11.25
C ASN A 27 -6.63 -12.26 9.92
N GLU A 28 -5.48 -11.59 9.96
CA GLU A 28 -4.85 -11.02 8.78
C GLU A 28 -3.90 -12.04 8.14
N ARG A 29 -3.91 -12.18 6.82
CA ARG A 29 -2.96 -13.05 6.11
C ARG A 29 -1.60 -12.38 6.02
N SER A 30 -0.53 -13.17 6.04
CA SER A 30 0.84 -12.65 5.91
C SER A 30 1.05 -11.84 4.64
N ALA A 31 0.51 -12.32 3.51
CA ALA A 31 0.52 -11.61 2.22
C ALA A 31 -0.03 -10.19 2.32
N HIS A 32 -1.08 -9.96 3.13
CA HIS A 32 -1.64 -8.62 3.32
C HIS A 32 -0.65 -7.67 3.99
N VAL A 33 0.04 -8.14 5.03
CA VAL A 33 1.03 -7.33 5.73
C VAL A 33 2.27 -7.08 4.85
N ILE A 34 2.69 -8.07 4.06
CA ILE A 34 3.77 -7.92 3.08
C ILE A 34 3.38 -6.89 2.02
N MET A 35 2.17 -6.94 1.46
CA MET A 35 1.67 -5.93 0.50
C MET A 35 1.78 -4.51 1.04
N LYS A 36 1.44 -4.27 2.31
CA LYS A 36 1.58 -2.95 2.94
C LYS A 36 3.04 -2.50 2.95
N ALA A 37 3.93 -3.41 3.29
CA ALA A 37 5.36 -3.13 3.33
C ALA A 37 5.95 -2.86 1.95
N LEU A 38 5.53 -3.61 0.93
CA LEU A 38 5.95 -3.41 -0.45
C LEU A 38 5.39 -2.09 -1.01
N LEU A 39 4.12 -1.76 -0.77
CA LEU A 39 3.55 -0.45 -1.12
C LEU A 39 4.31 0.69 -0.43
N TRP A 40 4.57 0.56 0.87
CA TRP A 40 5.33 1.54 1.62
C TRP A 40 6.72 1.75 1.02
N ALA A 41 7.45 0.68 0.73
CA ALA A 41 8.79 0.75 0.16
C ALA A 41 8.79 1.32 -1.27
N LEU A 42 7.87 0.85 -2.11
CA LEU A 42 7.76 1.24 -3.53
C LEU A 42 7.52 2.75 -3.71
N TYR A 43 6.71 3.34 -2.83
CA TYR A 43 6.34 4.75 -2.89
C TYR A 43 7.19 5.68 -2.03
N LEU A 44 8.04 5.14 -1.14
CA LEU A 44 8.88 5.93 -0.25
C LEU A 44 9.78 6.96 -0.95
N PRO A 45 10.34 6.68 -2.15
CA PRO A 45 11.13 7.67 -2.88
C PRO A 45 10.32 8.91 -3.31
N GLN A 46 9.04 8.75 -3.61
CA GLN A 46 8.16 9.85 -4.03
C GLN A 46 7.48 10.52 -2.82
N TYR A 47 7.19 9.74 -1.78
CA TYR A 47 6.49 10.18 -0.57
C TYR A 47 7.35 9.85 0.66
N PRO A 48 8.35 10.70 0.98
CA PRO A 48 9.35 10.39 2.01
C PRO A 48 8.80 10.33 3.43
N HIS A 49 7.61 10.89 3.67
CA HIS A 49 6.93 10.94 4.96
C HIS A 49 5.79 9.92 5.09
N LEU A 50 5.78 8.88 4.25
CA LEU A 50 4.82 7.78 4.37
C LEU A 50 4.77 7.22 5.79
N GLN A 51 3.55 6.95 6.22
CA GLN A 51 3.16 6.32 7.47
C GLN A 51 2.31 5.08 7.15
N VAL A 52 2.35 4.09 8.03
CA VAL A 52 1.65 2.82 7.86
C VAL A 52 0.59 2.69 8.93
N GLU A 53 -0.64 2.32 8.55
CA GLU A 53 -1.72 1.97 9.46
C GLU A 53 -2.03 3.07 10.52
N ILE A 54 -2.00 4.35 10.14
CA ILE A 54 -2.44 5.45 11.01
C ILE A 54 -3.92 5.78 10.80
N ARG A 55 -4.59 6.32 11.83
CA ARG A 55 -5.93 6.90 11.69
C ARG A 55 -5.81 8.39 11.36
N ILE A 56 -6.62 8.86 10.41
CA ILE A 56 -6.56 10.23 9.90
C ILE A 56 -7.91 10.97 10.02
N GLY A 57 -8.78 10.54 10.94
CA GLY A 57 -10.11 11.14 11.12
C GLY A 57 -11.14 10.80 10.03
N ASP A 58 -10.77 10.01 9.01
CA ASP A 58 -11.69 9.57 7.96
C ASP A 58 -12.48 8.30 8.34
N ARG A 59 -13.64 8.11 7.67
CA ARG A 59 -14.42 6.86 7.76
C ARG A 59 -13.57 5.62 7.45
N TYR A 60 -12.65 5.74 6.50
CA TYR A 60 -11.74 4.67 6.14
C TYR A 60 -10.35 4.90 6.73
N LYS A 61 -9.70 3.81 7.13
CA LYS A 61 -8.30 3.83 7.54
C LYS A 61 -7.44 3.41 6.35
N PRO A 62 -6.42 4.19 5.94
CA PRO A 62 -5.46 3.77 4.94
C PRO A 62 -4.52 2.71 5.48
N ASP A 63 -4.01 1.85 4.60
CA ASP A 63 -2.91 0.95 4.95
C ASP A 63 -1.58 1.69 4.93
N VAL A 64 -1.39 2.56 3.94
CA VAL A 64 -0.21 3.42 3.78
C VAL A 64 -0.69 4.82 3.41
N VAL A 65 -0.15 5.87 4.02
CA VAL A 65 -0.60 7.25 3.77
C VAL A 65 0.54 8.24 3.98
N GLN A 66 0.54 9.31 3.20
CA GLN A 66 1.26 10.54 3.54
C GLN A 66 0.25 11.68 3.57
N LEU A 67 0.33 12.52 4.61
CA LEU A 67 -0.47 13.72 4.75
C LEU A 67 0.37 14.96 4.38
N ASN A 68 -0.26 15.97 3.81
CA ASN A 68 0.34 17.29 3.63
C ASN A 68 0.36 18.07 4.95
N GLN A 69 0.86 19.30 4.90
CA GLN A 69 0.89 20.25 6.02
C GLN A 69 -0.51 20.64 6.56
N HIS A 70 -1.59 20.34 5.84
CA HIS A 70 -2.98 20.60 6.21
C HIS A 70 -3.70 19.33 6.71
N GLU A 71 -2.96 18.26 6.99
CA GLU A 71 -3.48 16.95 7.40
C GLU A 71 -4.37 16.26 6.34
N GLU A 72 -4.30 16.70 5.08
CA GLU A 72 -5.00 16.07 3.96
C GLU A 72 -4.10 15.03 3.28
N PRO A 73 -4.64 13.90 2.79
CA PRO A 73 -3.81 12.89 2.17
C PRO A 73 -3.24 13.37 0.82
N GLU A 74 -1.92 13.32 0.67
CA GLU A 74 -1.22 13.47 -0.63
C GLU A 74 -1.09 12.12 -1.34
N PHE A 75 -0.90 11.06 -0.55
CA PHE A 75 -0.83 9.69 -1.01
C PHE A 75 -1.71 8.80 -0.13
N TRP A 76 -2.37 7.83 -0.75
CA TRP A 76 -3.17 6.81 -0.08
C TRP A 76 -3.00 5.45 -0.75
N GLY A 77 -2.44 4.49 0.00
CA GLY A 77 -2.26 3.10 -0.39
C GLY A 77 -3.22 2.16 0.32
N GLU A 78 -3.76 1.19 -0.45
CA GLU A 78 -4.59 0.09 0.03
C GLU A 78 -4.00 -1.26 -0.39
N ALA A 79 -3.98 -2.23 0.51
CA ALA A 79 -3.55 -3.59 0.22
C ALA A 79 -4.74 -4.54 0.08
N GLY A 80 -4.69 -5.45 -0.88
CA GLY A 80 -5.66 -6.53 -1.02
C GLY A 80 -7.03 -6.09 -1.56
N VAL A 81 -8.10 -6.65 -1.00
CA VAL A 81 -9.47 -6.49 -1.54
C VAL A 81 -10.10 -5.22 -1.02
N VAL A 82 -10.46 -4.33 -1.95
CA VAL A 82 -11.15 -3.07 -1.66
C VAL A 82 -12.46 -3.03 -2.44
N GLY A 83 -13.57 -2.82 -1.74
CA GLY A 83 -14.89 -2.74 -2.36
C GLY A 83 -15.10 -1.46 -3.18
N ALA A 84 -15.86 -1.55 -4.26
CA ALA A 84 -16.21 -0.42 -5.13
C ALA A 84 -16.75 0.82 -4.38
N PRO A 85 -17.59 0.71 -3.32
CA PRO A 85 -18.05 1.87 -2.56
C PRO A 85 -16.92 2.67 -1.90
N LYS A 86 -15.88 1.98 -1.41
CA LYS A 86 -14.71 2.63 -0.80
C LYS A 86 -13.90 3.36 -1.89
N ILE A 87 -13.65 2.69 -3.02
CA ILE A 87 -12.94 3.29 -4.16
C ILE A 87 -13.64 4.57 -4.63
N GLN A 88 -14.95 4.51 -4.86
CA GLN A 88 -15.74 5.66 -5.31
C GLN A 88 -15.71 6.80 -4.28
N SER A 89 -15.83 6.47 -2.99
CA SER A 89 -15.80 7.46 -1.91
C SER A 89 -14.45 8.16 -1.79
N LEU A 90 -13.34 7.41 -1.86
CA LEU A 90 -11.99 7.97 -1.87
C LEU A 90 -11.77 8.81 -3.12
N ALA A 91 -12.08 8.27 -4.30
CA ALA A 91 -11.89 8.95 -5.57
C ALA A 91 -12.60 10.31 -5.63
N ARG A 92 -13.83 10.38 -5.11
CA ARG A 92 -14.66 11.59 -5.12
C ARG A 92 -14.16 12.66 -4.16
N ARG A 93 -13.74 12.27 -2.95
CA ARG A 93 -13.34 13.18 -1.86
C ARG A 93 -11.89 13.65 -2.01
N PHE A 94 -11.02 12.77 -2.44
CA PHE A 94 -9.58 12.95 -2.47
C PHE A 94 -9.08 13.03 -3.92
N ARG A 95 -9.48 14.10 -4.63
CA ARG A 95 -9.26 14.25 -6.08
C ARG A 95 -7.80 14.52 -6.45
N THR A 96 -7.06 15.16 -5.56
CA THR A 96 -5.64 15.52 -5.70
C THR A 96 -4.70 14.53 -5.00
N THR A 97 -5.24 13.53 -4.32
CA THR A 97 -4.47 12.47 -3.66
C THR A 97 -4.11 11.38 -4.64
N HIS A 98 -2.83 11.00 -4.72
CA HIS A 98 -2.41 9.81 -5.45
C HIS A 98 -2.96 8.57 -4.73
N LEU A 99 -3.83 7.82 -5.39
CA LEU A 99 -4.37 6.56 -4.87
C LEU A 99 -3.58 5.38 -5.43
N ALA A 100 -3.20 4.43 -4.59
CA ALA A 100 -2.57 3.18 -5.02
C ALA A 100 -3.28 1.98 -4.39
N MET A 101 -3.43 0.90 -5.15
CA MET A 101 -3.97 -0.36 -4.64
C MET A 101 -3.10 -1.54 -5.06
N GLY A 102 -2.55 -2.22 -4.05
CA GLY A 102 -1.77 -3.43 -4.21
C GLY A 102 -2.66 -4.67 -4.21
N LYS A 103 -2.38 -5.59 -5.12
CA LYS A 103 -2.94 -6.94 -5.21
C LYS A 103 -1.84 -7.98 -5.06
N TRP A 104 -2.23 -9.19 -4.73
CA TRP A 104 -1.31 -10.31 -4.54
C TRP A 104 -1.64 -11.40 -5.53
N ASP A 105 -0.67 -11.71 -6.38
CA ASP A 105 -0.69 -12.82 -7.33
C ASP A 105 -2.03 -12.94 -8.07
N SER A 106 -2.45 -11.85 -8.70
CA SER A 106 -3.78 -11.75 -9.29
C SER A 106 -3.74 -11.04 -10.64
N ASN A 107 -4.60 -11.51 -11.56
CA ASN A 107 -4.87 -10.79 -12.80
C ASN A 107 -5.43 -9.39 -12.49
N LEU A 108 -4.79 -8.33 -12.99
CA LEU A 108 -5.22 -6.96 -12.76
C LEU A 108 -6.49 -6.58 -13.54
N GLN A 109 -6.81 -7.24 -14.65
CA GLN A 109 -7.88 -6.82 -15.56
C GLN A 109 -9.25 -6.61 -14.86
N PRO A 110 -9.77 -7.54 -14.02
CA PRO A 110 -11.03 -7.32 -13.33
C PRO A 110 -10.98 -6.15 -12.33
N HIS A 111 -9.81 -5.88 -11.75
CA HIS A 111 -9.60 -4.78 -10.83
C HIS A 111 -9.52 -3.44 -11.55
N ILE A 112 -8.90 -3.41 -12.74
CA ILE A 112 -8.89 -2.25 -13.64
C ILE A 112 -10.32 -1.85 -13.98
N GLU A 113 -11.14 -2.80 -14.43
CA GLU A 113 -12.55 -2.55 -14.78
C GLU A 113 -13.35 -2.03 -13.57
N GLN A 114 -13.15 -2.63 -12.39
CA GLN A 114 -13.80 -2.18 -11.15
C GLN A 114 -13.41 -0.74 -10.81
N VAL A 115 -12.13 -0.39 -10.91
CA VAL A 115 -11.63 0.95 -10.58
C VAL A 115 -12.13 1.94 -11.62
N GLN A 116 -11.97 1.69 -12.92
CA GLN A 116 -12.48 2.56 -13.98
C GLN A 116 -13.98 2.82 -13.83
N LYS A 117 -14.78 1.80 -13.51
CA LYS A 117 -16.21 1.97 -13.23
C LYS A 117 -16.46 2.85 -12.00
N ALA A 118 -15.68 2.70 -10.93
CA ALA A 118 -15.80 3.52 -9.72
C ALA A 118 -15.31 4.97 -9.93
N LEU A 119 -14.34 5.16 -10.84
CA LEU A 119 -13.82 6.48 -11.24
C LEU A 119 -14.73 7.18 -12.26
N ASN A 120 -15.62 6.44 -12.93
CA ASN A 120 -16.54 7.00 -13.91
C ASN A 120 -17.28 8.22 -13.33
N LYS A 121 -17.30 9.32 -14.10
CA LYS A 121 -17.87 10.63 -13.72
C LYS A 121 -17.10 11.41 -12.64
N THR A 122 -15.98 10.91 -12.14
CA THR A 122 -15.12 11.63 -11.19
C THR A 122 -13.93 12.23 -11.92
N LYS A 123 -13.87 13.56 -12.02
CA LYS A 123 -12.67 14.26 -12.50
C LYS A 123 -11.62 14.30 -11.38
N ARG A 124 -10.61 13.46 -11.50
CA ARG A 124 -9.44 13.43 -10.60
C ARG A 124 -8.29 14.27 -11.19
N GLN A 125 -7.39 14.72 -10.33
CA GLN A 125 -6.19 15.49 -10.66
C GLN A 125 -4.89 14.73 -10.34
N ALA A 126 -4.99 13.66 -9.56
CA ALA A 126 -3.89 12.77 -9.21
C ALA A 126 -4.19 11.33 -9.65
N PRO A 127 -3.14 10.54 -9.96
CA PRO A 127 -3.29 9.21 -10.54
C PRO A 127 -3.95 8.21 -9.61
N PHE A 128 -4.43 7.11 -10.22
CA PHE A 128 -4.78 5.89 -9.51
C PHE A 128 -3.92 4.73 -10.03
N ASP A 129 -3.04 4.19 -9.19
CA ASP A 129 -2.17 3.08 -9.56
C ASP A 129 -2.73 1.74 -9.04
N LEU A 130 -2.77 0.73 -9.91
CA LEU A 130 -3.01 -0.67 -9.55
C LEU A 130 -1.73 -1.45 -9.71
N ILE A 131 -1.33 -2.18 -8.68
CA ILE A 131 -0.07 -2.93 -8.63
C ILE A 131 -0.39 -4.38 -8.29
N ASN A 132 0.19 -5.33 -9.02
CA ASN A 132 0.17 -6.74 -8.69
C ASN A 132 1.55 -7.17 -8.19
N PHE A 133 1.61 -7.60 -6.93
CA PHE A 133 2.81 -8.22 -6.36
C PHE A 133 2.78 -9.73 -6.65
N PRO A 134 3.83 -10.31 -7.25
CA PRO A 134 3.85 -11.73 -7.58
C PRO A 134 3.87 -12.62 -6.32
N ALA A 135 3.53 -13.90 -6.47
CA ALA A 135 3.43 -14.84 -5.35
C ALA A 135 4.73 -14.95 -4.52
N ASP A 136 5.89 -14.77 -5.17
CA ASP A 136 7.24 -14.85 -4.61
C ASP A 136 7.76 -13.49 -4.11
N ALA A 137 6.91 -12.45 -4.06
CA ALA A 137 7.36 -11.08 -3.77
C ALA A 137 8.04 -10.94 -2.39
N ALA A 138 7.69 -11.78 -1.42
CA ALA A 138 8.31 -11.74 -0.10
C ALA A 138 9.77 -12.17 -0.17
N GLU A 139 10.03 -13.33 -0.79
CA GLU A 139 11.35 -13.91 -0.99
C GLU A 139 12.19 -13.07 -1.96
N ARG A 140 11.55 -12.52 -3.00
CA ARG A 140 12.19 -11.76 -4.05
C ARG A 140 12.66 -10.38 -3.59
N PHE A 141 11.83 -9.69 -2.79
CA PHE A 141 12.08 -8.28 -2.47
C PHE A 141 12.55 -8.04 -1.04
N ILE A 142 12.43 -9.01 -0.14
CA ILE A 142 12.79 -8.84 1.28
C ILE A 142 13.94 -9.80 1.62
N ASN A 143 15.09 -9.25 1.98
CA ASN A 143 16.21 -10.07 2.41
C ASN A 143 16.06 -10.54 3.88
N GLU A 144 16.93 -11.44 4.32
CA GLU A 144 16.91 -12.03 5.68
C GLU A 144 17.02 -10.97 6.81
N GLN A 145 17.56 -9.80 6.51
CA GLN A 145 17.69 -8.68 7.44
C GLN A 145 16.48 -7.73 7.40
N GLY A 146 15.43 -8.08 6.65
CA GLY A 146 14.21 -7.29 6.49
C GLY A 146 14.36 -6.07 5.57
N ASN A 147 15.42 -5.98 4.78
CA ASN A 147 15.57 -4.89 3.81
C ASN A 147 14.73 -5.20 2.57
N ILE A 148 13.85 -4.26 2.23
CA ILE A 148 13.02 -4.27 1.05
C ILE A 148 13.74 -3.55 -0.09
N ARG A 149 13.83 -4.20 -1.25
CA ARG A 149 14.32 -3.62 -2.50
C ARG A 149 13.31 -3.94 -3.60
N ILE A 150 12.59 -2.91 -4.05
CA ILE A 150 11.54 -3.01 -5.07
C ILE A 150 11.46 -1.71 -5.85
N LYS A 151 11.19 -1.81 -7.15
CA LYS A 151 10.89 -0.71 -8.06
C LYS A 151 9.64 -1.05 -8.87
N PHE A 152 9.09 -0.05 -9.56
CA PHE A 152 7.94 -0.26 -10.45
C PHE A 152 8.25 -1.23 -11.59
N ASP A 153 9.48 -1.23 -12.11
CA ASP A 153 9.92 -2.16 -13.16
C ASP A 153 9.99 -3.62 -12.69
N ASP A 154 9.94 -3.87 -11.38
CA ASP A 154 9.99 -5.22 -10.81
C ASP A 154 8.61 -5.88 -10.69
N VAL A 155 7.52 -5.13 -10.94
CA VAL A 155 6.14 -5.56 -10.73
C VAL A 155 5.25 -5.26 -11.93
N GLU A 156 4.17 -6.02 -12.06
CA GLU A 156 3.09 -5.66 -12.97
C GLU A 156 2.27 -4.54 -12.35
N TRP A 157 2.07 -3.44 -13.08
CA TRP A 157 1.25 -2.33 -12.61
C TRP A 157 0.67 -1.53 -13.77
N VAL A 158 -0.38 -0.75 -13.48
CA VAL A 158 -1.00 0.19 -14.42
C VAL A 158 -1.43 1.46 -13.71
N ARG A 159 -1.34 2.58 -14.41
CA ARG A 159 -1.87 3.87 -13.99
C ARG A 159 -3.17 4.18 -14.74
N LEU A 160 -4.21 4.52 -13.99
CA LEU A 160 -5.55 4.87 -14.46
C LEU A 160 -5.88 6.35 -14.29
#